data_AF-A0AAW5STV6-F1
#
_entry.id   AF-A0AAW5STV6-F1
#
_cell.length_a   1.000
_cell.length_b   1.000
_cell.length_c   1.000
_cell.angle_alpha   90.00
_cell.angle_beta   90.00
_cell.angle_gamma   90.00
#
_symmetry.space_group_name_H-M   'P 1'
#
loop_
_entity.id
_entity.type
_entity.pdbx_description
1 polymer ?
#
loop_
_entity_poly.entity_id
_entity_poly.type
_entity_poly.pdbx_seq_one_letter_code
_entity_poly.pdbx_strand_id
1 'polypeptide(L)'
;KTGAAYVPIDPMHPDARIQFMLGDAQPVAVVTTADLVGRLDGCGVAVVDVEDPRIAGQLGCALPAASAPDDVAYLIYTSGTTGVPKGVAVAQQNVTQFVGSL
;
A
#
# COMPACT_ATOMS: atom_id res chain seq x y z
N LYS A 1 14.42 -1.35 4.05
CA LYS A 1 13.02 -1.10 3.63
C LYS A 1 13.05 -0.35 2.31
N THR A 2 12.07 -0.51 1.42
CA THR A 2 12.08 0.05 0.05
C THR A 2 11.95 1.57 0.00
N GLY A 3 11.41 2.18 1.06
CA GLY A 3 11.09 3.61 1.10
C GLY A 3 9.80 3.99 0.37
N ALA A 4 9.11 3.02 -0.23
CA ALA A 4 7.82 3.24 -0.86
C ALA A 4 6.71 3.50 0.17
N ALA A 5 5.75 4.34 -0.21
CA ALA A 5 4.48 4.47 0.49
C ALA A 5 3.61 3.23 0.26
N TYR A 6 2.77 2.89 1.24
CA TYR A 6 1.77 1.83 1.08
C TYR A 6 0.34 2.36 1.14
N VAL A 7 -0.58 1.65 0.49
CA VAL A 7 -2.03 1.92 0.54
C VAL A 7 -2.69 0.71 1.17
N PRO A 8 -3.18 0.77 2.41
CA PRO A 8 -3.94 -0.33 3.00
C PRO A 8 -5.29 -0.43 2.29
N ILE A 9 -5.61 -1.63 1.81
CA ILE A 9 -6.89 -1.96 1.19
C ILE A 9 -7.50 -3.10 1.99
N ASP A 10 -8.67 -2.87 2.58
CA ASP A 10 -9.44 -3.94 3.21
C ASP A 10 -10.01 -4.88 2.12
N PRO A 11 -9.69 -6.19 2.13
CA PRO A 11 -10.26 -7.14 1.19
C PRO A 11 -11.78 -7.26 1.35
N MET A 12 -12.40 -6.85 2.44
CA MET A 12 -13.87 -6.89 2.56
C MET A 12 -14.56 -5.81 1.71
N HIS A 13 -13.82 -4.88 1.11
CA HIS A 13 -14.40 -3.94 0.16
C HIS A 13 -14.90 -4.62 -1.12
N PRO A 14 -15.98 -4.12 -1.75
CA PRO A 14 -16.40 -4.57 -3.08
C PRO A 14 -15.31 -4.35 -4.14
N ASP A 15 -15.26 -5.20 -5.16
CA ASP A 15 -14.23 -5.16 -6.22
C ASP A 15 -14.15 -3.80 -6.91
N ALA A 16 -15.29 -3.17 -7.19
CA ALA A 16 -15.33 -1.83 -7.79
C ALA A 16 -14.59 -0.78 -6.96
N ARG A 17 -14.60 -0.90 -5.62
CA ARG A 17 -13.88 0.01 -4.73
C ARG A 17 -12.38 -0.29 -4.72
N ILE A 18 -12.00 -1.56 -4.77
CA ILE A 18 -10.58 -1.97 -4.89
C ILE A 18 -10.02 -1.47 -6.22
N GLN A 19 -10.71 -1.71 -7.33
CA GLN A 19 -10.33 -1.24 -8.66
C GLN A 19 -10.20 0.28 -8.72
N PHE A 20 -11.12 1.01 -8.09
CA PHE A 20 -11.02 2.47 -7.96
C PHE A 20 -9.73 2.87 -7.23
N MET A 21 -9.47 2.30 -6.05
CA MET A 21 -8.28 2.63 -5.25
C MET A 21 -6.97 2.29 -5.99
N LEU A 22 -6.93 1.18 -6.73
CA LEU A 22 -5.77 0.80 -7.55
C LEU A 22 -5.59 1.74 -8.74
N GLY A 23 -6.67 2.14 -9.41
CA GLY A 23 -6.64 3.07 -10.54
C GLY A 23 -6.23 4.48 -10.13
N ASP A 24 -6.67 4.96 -8.97
CA ASP A 24 -6.30 6.28 -8.43
C ASP A 24 -4.88 6.29 -7.86
N ALA A 25 -4.48 5.28 -7.07
CA ALA A 25 -3.16 5.23 -6.45
C ALA A 25 -2.03 4.79 -7.41
N GLN A 26 -2.35 4.03 -8.47
CA GLN A 26 -1.38 3.45 -9.41
C GLN A 26 -0.16 2.80 -8.73
N PRO A 27 -0.36 1.85 -7.80
CA PRO A 27 0.76 1.24 -7.09
C PRO A 27 1.63 0.42 -8.03
N VAL A 28 2.94 0.42 -7.78
CA VAL A 28 3.90 -0.39 -8.56
C VAL A 28 3.71 -1.89 -8.35
N ALA A 29 3.19 -2.29 -7.18
CA ALA A 29 2.89 -3.66 -6.83
C ALA A 29 1.80 -3.72 -5.76
N VAL A 30 1.05 -4.83 -5.72
CA VAL A 30 0.14 -5.20 -4.63
C VAL A 30 0.74 -6.39 -3.90
N VAL A 31 0.83 -6.28 -2.58
CA VAL A 31 1.24 -7.37 -1.69
C VAL A 31 -0.02 -7.98 -1.08
N THR A 32 -0.25 -9.27 -1.29
CA THR A 32 -1.50 -9.95 -0.90
C THR A 32 -1.26 -11.43 -0.62
N THR A 33 -2.31 -12.18 -0.30
CA THR A 33 -2.30 -13.64 -0.13
C THR A 33 -2.87 -14.35 -1.35
N ALA A 34 -2.46 -15.59 -1.59
CA ALA A 34 -2.89 -16.40 -2.74
C ALA A 34 -4.42 -16.41 -3.00
N ASP A 35 -5.24 -16.45 -1.95
CA ASP A 35 -6.71 -16.49 -2.03
C ASP A 35 -7.34 -15.18 -2.56
N LEU A 36 -6.62 -14.07 -2.46
CA LEU A 36 -7.07 -12.75 -2.92
C LEU A 36 -6.55 -12.38 -4.31
N VAL A 37 -5.56 -13.10 -4.84
CA VAL A 37 -4.92 -12.80 -6.13
C VAL A 37 -5.93 -12.68 -7.27
N GLY A 38 -6.90 -13.59 -7.35
CA GLY A 38 -7.90 -13.59 -8.43
C GLY A 38 -8.77 -12.32 -8.47
N ARG A 39 -8.85 -11.55 -7.39
CA ARG A 39 -9.57 -10.27 -7.35
C ARG A 39 -8.80 -9.12 -8.00
N LEU A 40 -7.51 -9.33 -8.26
CA LEU A 40 -6.62 -8.38 -8.92
C LEU A 40 -6.48 -8.67 -10.43
N ASP A 41 -7.14 -9.73 -10.93
CA ASP A 41 -7.14 -10.07 -12.34
C ASP A 41 -7.65 -8.89 -13.18
N GLY A 42 -6.91 -8.56 -14.24
CA GLY A 42 -7.23 -7.43 -15.12
C GLY A 42 -6.93 -6.04 -14.55
N CYS A 43 -6.44 -5.92 -13.31
CA CYS A 43 -6.06 -4.62 -12.73
C CYS A 43 -4.71 -4.08 -13.25
N GLY A 44 -3.94 -4.89 -13.99
CA GLY A 44 -2.70 -4.45 -14.64
C GLY A 44 -1.55 -4.12 -13.68
N VAL A 45 -1.60 -4.61 -12.43
CA VAL A 45 -0.61 -4.37 -11.39
C VAL A 45 0.20 -5.64 -11.09
N ALA A 46 1.48 -5.47 -10.76
CA ALA A 46 2.30 -6.59 -10.30
C ALA A 46 1.78 -7.11 -8.95
N VAL A 47 1.61 -8.42 -8.81
CA VAL A 47 1.11 -9.04 -7.58
C VAL A 47 2.23 -9.83 -6.92
N VAL A 48 2.43 -9.60 -5.63
CA VAL A 48 3.34 -10.33 -4.76
C VAL A 48 2.51 -11.10 -3.76
N ASP A 49 2.53 -12.43 -3.86
CA ASP A 49 1.98 -13.31 -2.82
C ASP A 49 2.97 -13.36 -1.65
N VAL A 50 2.50 -13.04 -0.44
CA VAL A 50 3.31 -13.04 0.77
C VAL A 50 3.85 -14.43 1.13
N GLU A 51 3.17 -15.49 0.71
CA GLU A 51 3.57 -16.89 0.94
C GLU A 51 4.39 -17.48 -0.20
N ASP A 52 4.83 -16.67 -1.18
CA ASP A 52 5.64 -17.17 -2.29
C ASP A 52 6.96 -17.78 -1.78
N PRO A 53 7.23 -19.08 -2.05
CA PRO A 53 8.44 -19.76 -1.57
C PRO A 53 9.76 -19.08 -2.02
N ARG A 54 9.73 -18.30 -3.10
CA ARG A 54 10.89 -17.53 -3.58
C ARG A 54 11.30 -16.42 -2.62
N ILE A 55 10.39 -15.96 -1.75
CA ILE A 55 10.65 -14.95 -0.72
C ILE A 55 11.45 -15.56 0.44
N ALA A 56 11.14 -16.80 0.84
CA ALA A 56 11.78 -17.46 1.97
C ALA A 56 13.31 -17.64 1.80
N GLY A 57 13.79 -17.70 0.55
CA GLY A 57 15.22 -17.79 0.24
C GLY A 57 15.96 -16.45 0.19
N GLN A 58 15.27 -15.31 0.36
CA GLN A 58 15.90 -13.98 0.29
C GLN A 58 16.57 -13.62 1.62
N LEU A 59 17.81 -13.13 1.54
CA LEU A 59 18.53 -12.62 2.72
C LEU A 59 17.93 -11.28 3.17
N GLY A 60 17.55 -11.19 4.44
CA GLY A 60 17.13 -9.94 5.06
C GLY A 60 18.32 -9.02 5.32
N CYS A 61 18.75 -8.25 4.32
CA CYS A 61 19.72 -7.18 4.51
C CYS A 61 19.03 -5.82 4.66
N ALA A 62 19.63 -4.93 5.44
CA ALA A 62 19.18 -3.55 5.50
C ALA A 62 19.44 -2.89 4.14
N LEU A 63 18.36 -2.53 3.44
CA LEU A 63 18.46 -1.62 2.30
C LEU A 63 18.91 -0.24 2.79
N PRO A 64 19.70 0.51 2.01
CA PRO A 64 20.02 1.90 2.30
C PRO A 64 18.75 2.69 2.64
N ALA A 65 18.86 3.60 3.63
CA ALA A 65 17.73 4.44 4.00
C ALA A 65 17.31 5.27 2.78
N ALA A 66 16.13 4.98 2.26
CA ALA A 66 15.61 5.56 1.03
C ALA A 66 14.45 6.53 1.28
N SER A 67 14.31 7.04 2.51
CA SER A 67 13.16 7.87 2.90
C SER A 67 13.60 9.13 3.63
N ALA A 68 13.15 10.28 3.14
CA ALA A 68 13.22 11.58 3.78
C ALA A 68 11.98 11.84 4.67
N PRO A 69 12.05 12.79 5.63
CA PRO A 69 10.91 13.12 6.50
C PRO A 69 9.63 13.55 5.75
N ASP A 70 9.80 14.21 4.60
CA ASP A 70 8.69 14.71 3.78
C ASP A 70 8.13 13.65 2.81
N ASP A 71 8.78 12.48 2.68
CA ASP A 71 8.27 11.41 1.84
C ASP A 71 6.97 10.85 2.40
N VAL A 72 6.08 10.41 1.51
CA VAL A 72 4.82 9.78 1.90
C VAL A 72 5.10 8.42 2.56
N ALA A 73 4.57 8.22 3.76
CA ALA A 73 4.61 6.95 4.47
C ALA A 73 3.47 6.03 4.02
N TYR A 74 2.26 6.57 3.91
CA TYR A 74 1.09 5.83 3.46
C TYR A 74 0.00 6.76 2.93
N LEU A 75 -0.95 6.19 2.19
CA LEU A 75 -2.20 6.85 1.80
C LEU A 75 -3.40 6.11 2.39
N ILE A 76 -4.34 6.83 3.01
CA ILE A 76 -5.62 6.26 3.46
C ILE A 76 -6.75 6.85 2.63
N TYR A 77 -7.62 5.99 2.08
CA TYR A 77 -8.82 6.45 1.38
C TYR A 77 -9.96 6.69 2.35
N THR A 78 -10.54 7.88 2.27
CA THR A 78 -11.71 8.29 3.05
C THR A 78 -12.94 8.35 2.15
N SER A 79 -14.13 8.08 2.69
CA SER A 79 -15.41 8.31 1.99
C SER A 79 -15.61 9.82 1.83
N GLY A 80 -15.11 10.40 0.74
CA GLY A 80 -15.22 11.84 0.50
C GLY A 80 -16.67 12.30 0.59
N THR A 81 -16.88 13.56 0.99
CA THR A 81 -18.23 14.17 1.11
C THR A 81 -19.00 14.20 -0.22
N THR A 82 -18.29 14.10 -1.34
CA THR A 82 -18.82 14.05 -2.71
C THR A 82 -19.13 12.62 -3.18
N GLY A 83 -19.05 11.62 -2.29
CA GLY A 83 -19.27 10.19 -2.60
C GLY A 83 -18.08 9.49 -3.26
N VAL A 84 -17.16 10.24 -3.85
CA VAL A 84 -15.90 9.71 -4.42
C VAL A 84 -14.84 9.61 -3.33
N PRO A 85 -14.23 8.43 -3.10
CA PRO A 85 -13.18 8.30 -2.11
C PRO A 85 -11.97 9.17 -2.43
N LYS A 86 -11.30 9.71 -1.39
CA LYS A 86 -10.10 10.55 -1.54
C LYS A 86 -8.92 9.93 -0.80
N GLY A 87 -7.80 9.74 -1.49
CA GLY A 87 -6.54 9.33 -0.90
C GLY A 87 -5.91 10.47 -0.10
N VAL A 88 -5.74 10.28 1.21
CA VAL A 88 -5.05 11.21 2.10
C VAL A 88 -3.62 10.72 2.29
N ALA A 89 -2.65 11.46 1.77
CA ALA A 89 -1.23 11.16 1.94
C ALA A 89 -0.72 11.63 3.31
N VAL A 90 -0.03 10.76 4.02
CA VAL A 90 0.60 11.05 5.32
C VAL A 90 2.10 10.92 5.18
N ALA A 91 2.86 11.96 5.54
CA ALA A 91 4.32 11.96 5.44
C ALA A 91 4.96 11.19 6.61
N GLN A 92 6.18 10.70 6.40
CA GLN A 92 6.97 10.01 7.43
C GLN A 92 7.05 10.83 8.72
N GLN A 93 7.37 12.12 8.63
CA GLN A 93 7.47 13.00 9.80
C GLN A 93 6.18 13.10 10.62
N ASN A 94 5.00 13.05 10.00
CA ASN A 94 3.73 13.11 10.72
C ASN A 94 3.58 11.87 11.61
N VAL A 95 3.99 10.70 11.11
CA VAL A 95 3.97 9.44 11.87
C VAL A 95 4.96 9.50 13.02
N THR A 96 6.20 9.93 12.77
CA THR A 96 7.24 10.00 13.81
C THR A 96 6.88 10.99 14.91
N GLN A 97 6.33 12.16 14.54
CA GLN A 97 5.87 13.17 15.50
C GLN A 97 4.69 12.66 16.34
N PHE A 98 3.71 12.01 15.72
CA PHE A 98 2.57 11.45 16.44
C PHE A 98 3.03 10.42 17.48
N VAL A 99 3.86 9.45 17.09
CA VAL A 99 4.38 8.42 18.00
C VAL A 99 5.23 9.02 19.12
N GLY A 100 6.04 10.05 18.83
CA GLY A 100 6.84 10.74 19.85
C GLY A 100 6.04 11.61 20.82
N SER A 101 4.77 11.88 20.51
CA SER A 101 3.86 12.68 21.34
C SER A 101 2.97 11.84 22.28
N LEU A 102 2.99 10.51 22.13
CA LEU A 102 2.32 9.55 23.02
C LEU A 102 3.16 9.27 24.27
#